data_AF-A0A357KZS4-F1
#
_entry.id   AF-A0A357KZS4-F1
#
_cell.length_a   1.000
_cell.length_b   1.000
_cell.length_c   1.000
_cell.angle_alpha   90.00
_cell.angle_beta   90.00
_cell.angle_gamma   90.00
#
_symmetry.space_group_name_H-M   'P 1'
#
loop_
_entity.id
_entity.type
_entity.pdbx_description
1 polymer ?
#
loop_
_entity_poly.entity_id
_entity_poly.type
_entity_poly.pdbx_seq_one_letter_code
_entity_poly.pdbx_strand_id
1 'polypeptide(L)' 'MTLDIDFVRAQFPAFNVSALHGKAFFENAGGSYACGRVIDRLTRYYRERKVQPYAPYEASRLGGAEMDEARARLAAMLGV' A
#
# COMPACT_ATOMS: atom_id res chain seq x y z
N MET A 1 18.76 -4.68 17.99
CA MET A 1 17.52 -3.88 17.92
C MET A 1 16.36 -4.87 17.91
N THR A 2 15.38 -4.73 18.79
CA THR A 2 14.23 -5.65 18.86
C THR A 2 13.07 -5.09 18.07
N LEU A 3 12.45 -5.91 17.23
CA LEU A 3 11.26 -5.52 16.45
C LEU A 3 10.03 -5.59 17.34
N ASP A 4 9.28 -4.49 17.45
CA ASP A 4 7.98 -4.46 18.11
C ASP A 4 6.92 -5.07 17.20
N ILE A 5 6.52 -6.30 17.52
CA ILE A 5 5.56 -7.08 16.71
C ILE A 5 4.13 -6.55 16.88
N ASP A 6 3.78 -6.01 18.03
CA ASP A 6 2.43 -5.49 18.26
C ASP A 6 2.20 -4.23 17.45
N PHE A 7 3.21 -3.35 17.40
CA PHE A 7 3.21 -2.20 16.48
C PHE A 7 3.08 -2.63 15.02
N VAL A 8 3.83 -3.64 14.58
CA VAL A 8 3.79 -4.14 13.20
C VAL A 8 2.41 -4.69 12.86
N ARG A 9 1.84 -5.54 13.72
CA ARG A 9 0.50 -6.12 13.52
C ARG A 9 -0.59 -5.07 13.46
N ALA A 10 -0.50 -4.01 14.27
CA ALA A 10 -1.43 -2.90 14.23
C ALA A 10 -1.48 -2.18 12.87
N GLN A 11 -0.46 -2.34 12.01
CA GLN A 11 -0.47 -1.75 10.67
C GLN A 11 -1.28 -2.55 9.64
N PHE A 12 -1.81 -3.75 9.97
CA PHE A 12 -2.53 -4.62 9.04
C PHE A 12 -4.01 -4.74 9.41
N PRO A 13 -4.93 -4.08 8.68
CA PRO A 13 -6.36 -4.10 8.98
C PRO A 13 -6.99 -5.48 9.02
N ALA A 14 -6.40 -6.47 8.34
CA ALA A 14 -6.85 -7.86 8.35
C ALA A 14 -6.99 -8.44 9.77
N PHE A 15 -6.14 -8.03 10.73
CA PHE A 15 -6.22 -8.50 12.11
C PHE A 15 -7.40 -7.93 12.91
N ASN A 16 -8.09 -6.90 12.39
CA ASN A 16 -9.29 -6.33 13.00
C ASN A 16 -10.59 -6.85 12.34
N VAL A 17 -10.49 -7.75 11.35
CA VAL A 17 -11.66 -8.32 10.67
C VAL A 17 -12.22 -9.45 11.53
N SER A 18 -13.44 -9.28 12.03
CA SER A 18 -14.12 -10.25 12.92
C SER A 18 -14.12 -11.68 12.36
N ALA A 19 -14.38 -11.84 11.05
CA ALA A 19 -14.39 -13.15 10.39
C ALA A 19 -13.01 -13.86 10.37
N LEU A 20 -11.92 -13.13 10.63
CA LEU A 20 -10.56 -13.63 10.67
C LEU A 20 -10.05 -13.90 12.09
N HIS A 21 -10.82 -13.54 13.13
CA HIS A 21 -10.41 -13.77 14.51
C HIS A 21 -10.18 -15.26 14.79
N GLY A 22 -9.13 -15.56 15.56
CA GLY A 22 -8.71 -16.94 15.87
C GLY A 22 -8.09 -17.71 14.71
N LYS A 23 -7.94 -17.11 13.52
CA LYS A 23 -7.26 -17.72 12.38
C LYS A 23 -5.83 -17.19 12.28
N ALA A 24 -4.88 -18.08 12.00
CA ALA A 24 -3.51 -17.73 11.67
C ALA A 24 -3.29 -17.89 10.16
N PHE A 25 -2.64 -16.91 9.54
CA PHE A 25 -2.40 -16.88 8.10
C PHE A 25 -0.96 -17.29 7.77
N PHE A 26 -0.80 -18.51 7.24
CA PHE A 26 0.50 -19.10 6.89
C PHE A 26 0.76 -19.22 5.38
N GLU A 27 -0.08 -18.60 4.54
CA GLU A 27 -0.03 -18.69 3.07
C GLU A 27 0.54 -17.42 2.41
N ASN A 28 1.46 -16.72 3.08
CA ASN A 28 2.00 -15.44 2.61
C ASN A 28 2.73 -15.53 1.25
N ALA A 29 3.23 -16.72 0.90
CA ALA A 29 3.87 -16.96 -0.40
C ALA A 29 2.87 -16.88 -1.57
N GLY A 30 1.60 -17.24 -1.34
CA GLY A 30 0.53 -17.10 -2.34
C GLY A 30 -0.06 -15.68 -2.40
N GLY A 31 0.22 -14.86 -1.40
CA GLY A 31 -0.25 -13.48 -1.30
C GLY A 31 -0.29 -13.03 0.16
N SER A 32 0.16 -11.81 0.44
CA SER A 32 0.17 -11.25 1.79
C SER A 32 -0.99 -10.27 2.02
N TYR A 33 -1.38 -10.08 3.27
CA TYR A 33 -2.23 -8.95 3.64
C TYR A 33 -1.52 -7.62 3.38
N ALA A 34 -2.23 -6.67 2.78
CA ALA A 34 -1.72 -5.31 2.63
C ALA A 34 -1.80 -4.55 3.96
N CYS A 35 -0.78 -3.74 4.26
CA CYS A 35 -0.83 -2.81 5.39
C CYS A 35 -1.74 -1.61 5.07
N GLY A 36 -2.28 -0.98 6.11
CA GLY A 36 -3.24 0.13 5.99
C GLY A 36 -2.73 1.26 5.11
N ARG A 37 -1.44 1.64 5.25
CA ARG A 37 -0.82 2.70 4.42
C ARG A 37 -0.87 2.40 2.91
N VAL A 38 -0.73 1.14 2.51
CA VAL A 38 -0.84 0.73 1.10
C VAL A 38 -2.29 0.81 0.65
N ILE A 39 -3.22 0.29 1.46
CA ILE A 39 -4.65 0.33 1.18
C ILE A 39 -5.12 1.78 1.02
N ASP A 40 -4.76 2.68 1.94
CA ASP A 40 -5.17 4.08 1.91
C ASP A 40 -4.66 4.80 0.65
N ARG A 41 -3.40 4.53 0.25
CA ARG A 41 -2.82 5.11 -0.97
C ARG A 41 -3.57 4.64 -2.21
N LEU A 42 -3.87 3.34 -2.30
CA LEU A 42 -4.64 2.79 -3.41
C LEU A 42 -6.07 3.33 -3.41
N THR A 43 -6.77 3.34 -2.27
CA THR A 43 -8.12 3.89 -2.14
C THR A 43 -8.17 5.35 -2.61
N ARG A 44 -7.23 6.19 -2.16
CA ARG A 44 -7.12 7.58 -2.62
C ARG A 44 -6.90 7.64 -4.14
N TYR A 45 -5.95 6.87 -4.65
CA TYR A 45 -5.65 6.87 -6.08
C TYR A 45 -6.88 6.49 -6.91
N TYR A 46 -7.58 5.42 -6.54
CA TYR A 46 -8.78 4.97 -7.23
C TYR A 46 -9.94 5.94 -7.14
N ARG A 47 -10.11 6.62 -6.00
CA ARG A 47 -11.21 7.57 -5.79
C ARG A 47 -10.98 8.91 -6.49
N GLU A 48 -9.74 9.38 -6.53
CA GLU A 48 -9.45 10.79 -6.86
C GLU A 48 -8.58 10.97 -8.12
N ARG A 49 -7.80 9.96 -8.52
CA ARG A 49 -6.67 10.15 -9.46
C ARG A 49 -6.62 9.11 -10.57
N LYS A 50 -7.59 8.19 -10.62
CA LYS A 50 -7.64 7.10 -11.60
C LYS A 50 -8.13 7.59 -12.97
N VAL A 51 -7.23 8.27 -13.66
CA VAL A 51 -7.39 8.74 -15.04
C VAL A 51 -6.09 8.47 -15.81
N GLN A 52 -6.09 8.73 -17.12
CA GLN A 52 -4.84 8.71 -17.89
C GLN A 52 -3.85 9.74 -17.27
N PRO A 53 -2.65 9.34 -16.82
CA PRO A 53 -1.70 10.25 -16.19
C PRO A 53 -1.04 11.24 -17.18
N TYR A 54 -0.45 12.32 -16.64
CA TYR A 54 0.37 13.32 -17.35
C TYR A 54 -0.36 14.30 -18.30
N ALA A 55 -1.67 14.44 -18.16
CA ALA A 55 -2.47 15.50 -18.79
C ALA A 55 -2.44 16.80 -17.94
N PRO A 56 -2.85 17.96 -18.49
CA PRO A 56 -2.67 19.25 -17.80
C PRO A 56 -3.64 19.51 -16.64
N TYR A 57 -4.65 18.67 -16.43
CA TYR A 57 -5.59 18.83 -15.31
C TYR A 57 -5.12 18.10 -14.04
N GLU A 58 -5.58 18.59 -12.90
CA GLU A 58 -4.99 18.29 -11.59
C GLU A 58 -4.94 16.78 -11.25
N ALA A 59 -6.05 16.07 -11.38
CA ALA A 59 -6.12 14.64 -11.05
C ALA A 59 -5.11 13.81 -11.87
N SER A 60 -4.93 14.14 -13.14
CA SER A 60 -3.98 13.47 -14.03
C SER A 60 -2.52 13.79 -13.69
N ARG A 61 -2.22 15.06 -13.40
CA ARG A 61 -0.89 15.49 -12.96
C ARG A 61 -0.49 14.84 -11.63
N LEU A 62 -1.40 14.81 -10.66
CA LEU A 62 -1.17 14.18 -9.35
C LEU A 62 -1.02 12.67 -9.47
N GLY A 63 -1.85 12.00 -10.28
CA GLY A 63 -1.73 10.57 -10.54
C GLY A 63 -0.38 10.19 -11.16
N GLY A 64 0.10 10.99 -12.12
CA GLY A 64 1.43 10.81 -12.72
C GLY A 64 2.57 11.00 -11.72
N ALA A 65 2.51 12.07 -10.91
CA ALA A 65 3.52 12.33 -9.89
C ALA A 65 3.64 11.20 -8.86
N GLU A 66 2.52 10.56 -8.47
CA GLU A 66 2.55 9.39 -7.57
C GLU A 66 3.16 8.15 -8.21
N MET A 67 3.00 7.97 -9.52
CA MET A 67 3.63 6.88 -10.26
C MET A 67 5.15 7.06 -10.36
N ASP A 68 5.60 8.29 -10.65
CA ASP A 68 7.02 8.63 -10.67
C ASP A 68 7.67 8.47 -9.30
N GLU A 69 7.00 8.93 -8.24
CA GLU A 69 7.47 8.73 -6.87
C GLU A 69 7.60 7.23 -6.53
N ALA A 70 6.61 6.41 -6.91
CA ALA A 70 6.65 4.97 -6.66
C ALA A 70 7.84 4.31 -7.39
N ARG A 71 8.09 4.70 -8.65
CA ARG A 71 9.24 4.21 -9.43
C ARG A 71 10.56 4.60 -8.76
N ALA A 72 10.72 5.87 -8.38
CA ALA A 72 11.95 6.36 -7.75
C ALA A 72 12.24 5.68 -6.40
N ARG A 73 11.21 5.52 -5.54
CA ARG A 73 11.38 4.85 -4.25
C ARG A 73 11.69 3.37 -4.39
N LEU A 74 11.07 2.69 -5.35
CA LEU A 74 11.36 1.27 -5.59
C LEU A 74 12.78 1.07 -6.12
N ALA A 75 13.23 1.92 -7.04
CA ALA A 75 14.60 1.90 -7.55
C ALA A 75 15.63 2.03 -6.40
N ALA A 76 15.42 3.01 -5.50
CA ALA A 76 16.27 3.19 -4.32
C ALA A 76 16.26 1.98 -3.37
N MET A 77 15.13 1.28 -3.20
CA MET A 77 15.06 0.05 -2.39
C MET A 77 15.79 -1.13 -3.05
N LEU A 78 15.84 -1.16 -4.39
CA LEU A 78 16.51 -2.18 -5.18
C LEU A 78 17.99 -1.85 -5.45
N GLY A 79 18.43 -0.63 -5.13
CA GLY A 79 19.81 -0.18 -5.39
C GLY A 79 20.12 0.07 -6.87
N VAL A 80 19.11 0.48 -7.65
CA VAL A 80 19.23 0.81 -9.09
C VAL A 80 18.83 2.25 -9.39
#